data_AF-A0A960T719-F1
#
_entry.id   AF-A0A960T719-F1
#
_cell.length_a   1.000
_cell.length_b   1.000
_cell.length_c   1.000
_cell.angle_alpha   90.00
_cell.angle_beta   90.00
_cell.angle_gamma   90.00
#
_symmetry.space_group_name_H-M   'P 1'
#
loop_
_entity.id
_entity.type
_entity.pdbx_description
1 polymer ?
#
loop_
_entity_poly.entity_id
_entity_poly.type
_entity_poly.pdbx_seq_one_letter_code
_entity_poly.pdbx_strand_id
1 'polypeptide(L)' 'MSGGRLPYETEHYADQEVEEYVGIPVPTFLKWVYLILPIWGMIWFWLYWDGSTGALDRGGWQKLEQAANTTFRKGDVGSP' A
#
# COMPACT_ATOMS: atom_id res chain seq x y z
N MET A 1 16.79 7.86 -49.00
CA MET A 1 15.60 7.94 -48.13
C MET A 1 16.09 8.23 -46.72
N SER A 2 15.74 9.40 -46.19
CA SER A 2 16.26 9.92 -44.92
C SER A 2 15.65 9.15 -43.75
N GLY A 3 16.43 8.31 -43.09
CA GLY A 3 16.07 7.71 -41.80
C GLY A 3 16.27 8.74 -40.71
N GLY A 4 15.17 9.27 -40.19
CA GLY A 4 15.18 10.22 -39.08
C GLY A 4 15.85 9.60 -37.85
N ARG A 5 17.02 10.12 -37.48
CA ARG A 5 17.78 9.70 -36.31
C ARG A 5 17.11 10.30 -35.08
N LEU A 6 16.54 9.46 -34.20
CA LEU A 6 16.10 9.90 -32.88
C LEU A 6 17.35 10.16 -32.01
N PRO A 7 17.35 11.19 -31.14
CA PRO A 7 18.55 11.68 -30.45
C PRO A 7 18.89 10.92 -29.15
N TYR A 8 18.48 9.66 -29.02
CA TYR A 8 18.82 8.85 -27.86
C TYR A 8 19.96 7.89 -28.20
N GLU A 9 20.87 7.71 -27.25
CA GLU A 9 21.95 6.72 -27.34
C GLU A 9 21.38 5.37 -26.89
N THR A 10 21.60 4.32 -27.67
CA THR A 10 21.19 2.95 -27.33
C THR A 10 22.41 2.16 -26.88
N GLU A 11 22.32 1.57 -25.69
CA GLU A 11 23.29 0.61 -25.21
C GLU A 11 22.81 -0.80 -25.56
N HIS A 12 23.72 -1.60 -26.11
CA HIS A 12 23.46 -2.97 -26.49
C HIS A 12 24.01 -3.90 -25.43
N TYR A 13 23.15 -4.77 -24.91
CA TYR A 13 23.46 -5.79 -23.92
C TYR A 13 23.21 -7.18 -24.51
N ALA A 14 23.83 -8.21 -23.91
CA ALA A 14 23.68 -9.62 -24.28
C ALA A 14 23.86 -9.87 -25.79
N ASP A 15 25.06 -9.61 -26.30
CA ASP A 15 25.42 -9.88 -27.71
C ASP A 15 24.48 -9.20 -28.73
N GLN A 16 23.99 -7.99 -28.39
CA GLN A 16 23.06 -7.17 -29.17
C GLN A 16 21.61 -7.67 -29.22
N GLU A 17 21.23 -8.65 -28.40
CA GLU A 17 19.84 -9.12 -28.32
C GLU A 17 18.93 -8.17 -27.53
N VAL A 18 19.50 -7.33 -26.67
CA VAL A 18 18.76 -6.37 -25.85
C VAL A 18 19.27 -4.96 -26.13
N GLU A 19 18.35 -4.08 -26.55
CA GLU A 19 18.60 -2.66 -26.73
C GLU A 19 17.96 -1.88 -25.59
N GLU A 20 18.77 -1.16 -24.82
CA GLU A 20 18.29 -0.24 -23.80
C GLU A 20 18.49 1.20 -24.28
N TYR A 21 17.44 2.00 -24.17
CA TYR A 21 17.49 3.41 -24.50
C TYR A 21 18.03 4.20 -23.32
N VAL A 22 19.25 4.71 -23.45
CA VAL A 22 19.92 5.47 -22.39
C VAL A 22 19.31 6.87 -22.30
N GLY A 23 19.15 7.36 -21.07
CA GLY A 23 18.72 8.73 -20.81
C GLY A 23 17.23 8.98 -21.01
N ILE A 24 16.39 7.94 -21.18
CA ILE A 24 14.94 8.12 -21.15
C ILE A 24 14.53 8.63 -19.76
N PRO A 25 13.93 9.82 -19.66
CA PRO A 25 13.48 10.34 -18.38
C PRO A 25 12.33 9.47 -17.85
N VAL A 26 12.39 9.12 -16.57
CA VAL A 26 11.30 8.40 -15.90
C VAL A 26 10.00 9.22 -16.04
N PRO A 27 8.89 8.63 -16.51
CA PRO A 27 7.61 9.32 -16.64
C PRO A 27 7.19 9.98 -15.32
N THR A 28 6.71 11.22 -15.39
CA THR A 28 6.35 12.00 -14.19
C THR A 28 5.28 11.32 -13.34
N PHE A 29 4.33 10.61 -13.96
CA PHE A 29 3.34 9.81 -13.25
C PHE A 29 3.98 8.72 -12.37
N LEU A 30 5.00 8.01 -12.87
CA LEU A 30 5.71 7.00 -12.08
C LEU A 30 6.34 7.65 -10.85
N LYS A 31 6.99 8.81 -11.00
CA LYS A 31 7.59 9.53 -9.86
C LYS A 31 6.56 9.81 -8.76
N TRP A 32 5.34 10.22 -9.13
CA TRP A 32 4.25 10.42 -8.18
C TRP A 32 3.77 9.12 -7.54
N VAL A 33 3.61 8.05 -8.32
CA VAL A 33 3.21 6.73 -7.80
C VAL A 33 4.22 6.21 -6.77
N TYR A 34 5.51 6.31 -7.09
CA TYR A 34 6.60 5.92 -6.18
C TYR A 34 6.67 6.78 -4.91
N LEU A 35 6.13 8.01 -4.93
CA LEU A 35 6.01 8.85 -3.75
C LEU A 35 4.75 8.55 -2.93
N ILE A 36 3.61 8.33 -3.59
CA ILE A 36 2.29 8.18 -2.96
C ILE A 36 2.14 6.78 -2.33
N LEU A 37 2.59 5.72 -3.01
CA LEU A 37 2.39 4.35 -2.53
C LEU A 37 3.03 4.06 -1.16
N PRO A 38 4.27 4.51 -0.85
CA PRO A 38 4.84 4.34 0.48
C PRO A 38 4.06 5.08 1.56
N ILE A 39 3.61 6.30 1.27
CA ILE A 39 2.80 7.11 2.20
C ILE A 39 1.46 6.41 2.46
N TRP A 40 0.82 5.93 1.41
CA TRP A 40 -0.40 5.14 1.50
C TRP A 40 -0.17 3.90 2.38
N GLY A 41 0.89 3.13 2.10
CA GLY A 41 1.28 1.98 2.91
C GLY A 41 1.47 2.32 4.39
N MET A 42 2.13 3.43 4.71
CA MET A 42 2.28 3.91 6.10
C MET A 42 0.96 4.29 6.76
N ILE A 43 0.03 4.90 6.03
CA ILE A 43 -1.31 5.23 6.55
C ILE A 43 -2.06 3.94 6.91
N TRP A 44 -2.09 2.96 6.01
CA TRP A 44 -2.74 1.67 6.27
C TRP A 44 -2.05 0.92 7.39
N PHE A 45 -0.72 0.90 7.38
CA PHE A 45 0.04 0.35 8.48
C PHE A 45 -0.38 0.99 9.80
N TRP A 46 -0.42 2.32 9.90
CA TRP A 46 -0.85 3.01 11.12
C TRP A 46 -2.30 2.68 11.54
N LEU A 47 -3.23 2.61 10.58
CA LEU A 47 -4.63 2.28 10.84
C LEU A 47 -4.84 0.85 11.37
N TYR A 48 -3.94 -0.08 11.03
CA TYR A 48 -4.11 -1.51 11.31
C TYR A 48 -2.94 -2.14 12.10
N TRP A 49 -1.96 -1.34 12.53
CA TRP A 49 -0.72 -1.79 13.18
C TRP A 49 -0.97 -2.54 14.48
N ASP A 50 -1.98 -2.09 15.23
CA ASP A 50 -2.46 -2.71 16.44
C ASP A 50 -3.90 -3.11 16.17
N GLY A 51 -4.14 -4.34 15.73
CA GLY A 51 -5.47 -4.85 15.37
C GLY A 51 -6.55 -4.64 16.45
N SER A 52 -6.18 -4.22 17.66
CA SER A 52 -7.10 -3.78 18.71
C SER A 52 -7.57 -2.32 18.58
N THR A 53 -6.85 -1.43 17.87
CA THR A 53 -7.03 0.05 17.85
C THR A 53 -7.46 0.60 16.49
N GLY A 54 -7.71 -0.27 15.51
CA GLY A 54 -8.25 0.12 14.21
C GLY A 54 -9.67 0.68 14.30
N ALA A 55 -9.87 1.93 13.89
CA ALA A 55 -11.17 2.61 13.94
C ALA A 55 -12.26 1.94 13.08
N LEU A 56 -11.85 1.15 12.08
CA LEU A 56 -12.75 0.56 11.08
C LEU A 56 -13.39 -0.77 11.53
N ASP A 57 -12.79 -1.51 12.46
CA ASP A 57 -13.27 -2.86 12.80
C ASP A 57 -14.08 -2.93 14.13
N ARG A 58 -13.87 -1.99 15.06
CA ARG A 58 -14.54 -2.01 16.39
C ARG A 58 -16.07 -1.90 16.36
N GLY A 59 -16.64 -1.21 15.36
CA GLY A 59 -18.09 -1.03 15.26
C GLY A 59 -18.87 -2.33 14.99
N GLY A 60 -18.21 -3.34 14.41
CA GLY A 60 -18.77 -4.68 14.24
C GLY A 60 -18.66 -5.53 15.50
N TRP A 61 -17.49 -5.50 16.14
CA TRP A 61 -17.23 -6.27 17.37
C TRP A 61 -18.14 -5.87 18.53
N GLN A 62 -18.41 -4.58 18.74
CA GLN A 62 -19.38 -4.12 19.76
C GLN A 62 -20.80 -4.67 19.52
N LYS A 63 -21.21 -4.78 18.25
CA LYS A 63 -22.52 -5.34 17.90
C LYS A 63 -22.56 -6.85 18.13
N LEU A 64 -21.45 -7.55 17.85
CA LEU A 64 -21.32 -8.97 18.12
C LEU A 64 -21.30 -9.27 19.62
N GLU A 65 -20.60 -8.49 20.44
CA GLU A 65 -20.64 -8.61 21.91
C GLU A 65 -22.05 -8.39 22.47
N GLN A 66 -22.78 -7.40 21.92
CA GLN A 66 -24.16 -7.13 22.31
C GLN A 66 -25.11 -8.26 21.87
N ALA A 67 -24.92 -8.82 20.68
CA ALA A 67 -25.72 -9.94 20.17
C ALA A 67 -25.40 -11.27 20.88
N ALA A 68 -24.14 -11.47 21.27
CA ALA A 68 -23.67 -12.66 22.00
C ALA A 68 -23.98 -12.62 23.50
N ASN A 69 -24.54 -11.52 24.00
CA ASN A 69 -24.86 -11.30 25.42
C ASN A 69 -23.63 -11.53 26.34
N THR A 70 -22.42 -11.24 25.84
CA THR A 70 -21.15 -11.41 26.57
C THR A 70 -20.70 -10.13 27.27
N THR A 71 -21.54 -9.09 27.30
CA THR A 71 -21.31 -7.89 28.11
C THR A 71 -21.50 -8.24 29.59
N PHE A 72 -20.44 -8.71 30.24
CA PHE A 72 -20.44 -8.90 31.69
C PHE A 72 -20.50 -7.52 32.36
N ARG A 73 -21.63 -7.19 32.98
CA ARG A 73 -21.72 -6.01 33.85
C ARG A 73 -20.88 -6.31 35.09
N LYS A 74 -20.12 -5.32 35.57
CA LYS A 74 -19.19 -5.42 36.72
C LYS A 74 -19.86 -5.82 38.07
N GLY A 75 -21.13 -6.23 38.07
CA GLY A 75 -21.87 -6.69 39.24
C GLY A 75 -22.56 -8.06 39.08
N ASP A 76 -22.44 -8.73 37.92
CA ASP A 76 -23.14 -10.01 37.67
C ASP A 76 -22.27 -11.24 37.98
N VAL A 77 -20.96 -11.04 38.18
CA VAL A 77 -20.07 -12.10 38.68
C VAL A 77 -20.12 -12.02 40.19
N GLY A 78 -20.77 -13.00 40.82
CA GLY A 78 -20.90 -13.10 42.27
C GLY A 78 -19.57 -12.80 42.95
N SER A 79 -19.63 -11.88 43.93
CA SER A 79 -18.55 -11.69 44.90
C SER A 79 -18.10 -13.07 45.43
N PRO A 80 -16.80 -13.29 45.64
CA PRO A 80 -16.32 -14.54 46.24
C PRO A 80 -16.97 -14.79 47.61
#